data_AF-A0A1G9JVA8-F1
#
_entry.id   AF-A0A1G9JVA8-F1
#
_cell.length_a   1.000
_cell.length_b   1.000
_cell.length_c   1.000
_cell.angle_alpha   90.00
_cell.angle_beta   90.00
_cell.angle_gamma   90.00
#
_symmetry.space_group_name_H-M   'P 1'
#
loop_
_entity.id
_entity.type
_entity.pdbx_description
1 polymer ?
#
loop_
_entity_poly.entity_id
_entity_poly.type
_entity_poly.pdbx_seq_one_letter_code
_entity_poly.pdbx_strand_id
1 'polypeptide(L)'
;MVHTLDRLGRTVRDTLNLVHDLKERGIGVRTLADPLAINIAEPGGPMSQLAFLMLALVGQMERTYAAERAAHARAVATANGRRTGRPSVVDADTLEHAALLRASGSTISQITAKTGLKRTTLYRHLPPRAAPE
;
A
#
# COMPACT_ATOMS: atom_id res chain seq x y z
N MET A 1 16.70 14.45 -21.47
CA MET A 1 15.63 13.69 -22.17
C MET A 1 15.15 12.57 -21.26
N VAL A 2 13.84 12.33 -21.20
CA VAL A 2 13.21 11.31 -20.34
C VAL A 2 12.18 10.54 -21.16
N HIS A 3 11.98 9.25 -20.89
CA HIS A 3 11.03 8.43 -21.65
C HIS A 3 9.58 8.87 -21.46
N THR A 4 9.12 8.97 -20.21
CA THR A 4 7.77 9.44 -19.83
C THR A 4 7.83 10.32 -18.58
N LEU A 5 6.82 11.17 -18.37
CA LEU A 5 6.78 12.14 -17.27
C LEU A 5 6.76 11.49 -15.88
N ASP A 6 6.13 10.32 -15.74
CA ASP A 6 6.11 9.55 -14.49
C ASP A 6 7.50 9.10 -14.01
N ARG A 7 8.52 9.17 -14.87
CA ARG A 7 9.91 8.81 -14.50
C ARG A 7 10.71 9.97 -13.93
N LEU A 8 10.18 11.19 -13.90
CA LEU A 8 10.86 12.35 -13.29
C LEU A 8 10.73 12.40 -11.77
N GLY A 9 9.65 11.88 -11.19
CA GLY A 9 9.40 12.00 -9.76
C GLY A 9 8.41 10.96 -9.24
N ARG A 10 8.46 10.73 -7.92
CA ARG A 10 7.56 9.77 -7.25
C ARG A 10 6.16 10.36 -7.07
N THR A 11 6.10 11.66 -6.78
CA THR A 11 4.84 12.41 -6.69
C THR A 11 4.80 13.51 -7.74
N VAL A 12 3.59 13.97 -8.06
CA VAL A 12 3.40 15.10 -8.98
C VAL A 12 4.09 16.37 -8.46
N ARG A 13 4.04 16.59 -7.15
CA ARG A 13 4.76 17.69 -6.50
C ARG A 13 6.26 17.59 -6.73
N ASP A 14 6.86 16.42 -6.53
CA ASP A 14 8.30 16.22 -6.74
C ASP A 14 8.68 16.47 -8.20
N THR A 15 7.87 15.98 -9.14
CA THR A 15 8.08 16.20 -10.57
C THR A 15 7.99 17.69 -10.94
N LEU A 16 7.02 18.42 -10.39
CA LEU A 16 6.86 19.87 -10.61
C LEU A 16 8.06 20.66 -10.07
N ASN A 17 8.50 20.34 -8.84
CA ASN A 17 9.66 20.99 -8.22
C ASN A 17 10.93 20.72 -9.03
N LEU A 18 11.19 19.46 -9.41
CA LEU A 18 12.35 19.10 -10.19
C LEU A 18 12.38 19.81 -11.55
N VAL A 19 11.23 19.91 -12.22
CA VAL A 19 11.14 20.63 -13.49
C VAL A 19 11.36 22.13 -13.30
N HIS A 20 10.89 22.71 -12.20
CA HIS A 20 11.15 24.10 -11.85
C HIS A 20 12.65 24.35 -11.62
N ASP A 21 13.30 23.53 -10.79
CA ASP A 21 14.74 23.63 -10.50
C ASP A 21 15.60 23.48 -11.76
N LEU A 22 15.22 22.55 -12.65
CA LEU A 22 15.91 22.37 -13.94
C LEU A 22 15.74 23.60 -14.84
N LYS A 23 14.55 24.20 -14.85
CA LYS A 23 14.29 25.43 -15.60
C LYS A 23 15.09 26.61 -15.07
N GLU A 24 15.19 26.80 -13.75
CA GLU A 24 16.02 27.85 -13.14
C GLU A 24 17.50 27.70 -13.52
N ARG A 25 17.95 26.46 -13.74
CA ARG A 25 19.30 26.12 -14.20
C ARG A 25 19.46 26.21 -15.73
N GLY A 26 18.44 26.64 -16.46
CA GLY A 26 18.44 26.72 -17.93
C GLY A 26 18.42 25.35 -18.63
N ILE A 27 18.03 24.28 -17.93
CA ILE A 27 18.01 22.91 -18.43
C ILE A 27 16.60 22.56 -18.90
N GLY A 28 16.48 22.27 -20.19
CA GLY A 28 15.23 21.81 -20.80
C GLY A 28 14.92 20.34 -20.51
N VAL A 29 13.64 20.05 -20.24
CA VAL A 29 13.12 18.67 -20.18
C VAL A 29 12.33 18.36 -21.44
N ARG A 30 12.62 17.20 -22.04
CA ARG A 30 11.92 16.65 -23.21
C ARG A 30 11.47 15.23 -22.91
N THR A 31 10.19 14.95 -23.13
CA THR A 31 9.61 13.61 -23.06
C THR A 31 9.61 12.93 -24.44
N LEU A 32 9.74 11.60 -24.48
CA LEU A 32 9.93 10.83 -25.73
C LEU A 32 8.71 9.98 -26.11
N ALA A 33 7.95 9.50 -25.12
CA ALA A 33 6.86 8.55 -25.33
C ALA A 33 5.53 8.98 -24.68
N ASP A 34 5.46 10.20 -24.13
CA ASP A 34 4.20 10.74 -23.63
C ASP A 34 3.30 11.16 -24.82
N PRO A 35 1.97 10.96 -24.72
CA PRO A 35 1.02 11.39 -25.74
C PRO A 35 1.09 12.88 -26.08
N LEU A 36 1.50 13.69 -25.10
CA LEU A 36 1.83 15.09 -25.29
C LEU A 36 3.34 15.28 -25.17
N ALA A 37 3.97 15.69 -26.26
CA ALA A 37 5.38 16.05 -26.24
C ALA A 37 5.58 17.31 -25.38
N ILE A 38 6.11 17.15 -24.18
CA ILE A 38 6.46 18.26 -23.30
C ILE A 38 7.91 18.63 -23.61
N ASN A 39 8.12 19.80 -24.21
CA ASN A 39 9.42 20.40 -24.43
C ASN A 39 9.51 21.70 -23.64
N ILE A 40 10.26 21.67 -22.54
CA ILE A 40 10.57 22.86 -21.72
C ILE A 40 11.96 23.42 -22.11
N ALA A 41 12.58 22.84 -23.15
CA ALA A 41 13.87 23.28 -23.69
C ALA A 41 13.78 24.55 -24.54
N GLU A 42 12.60 24.88 -25.07
CA GLU A 42 12.39 26.10 -25.84
C GLU A 42 11.86 27.22 -24.92
N PRO A 43 12.56 28.37 -24.82
CA PRO A 43 12.10 29.52 -24.05
C PRO A 43 10.96 30.21 -24.80
N GLY A 44 9.74 29.67 -24.73
CA GLY A 44 8.62 30.27 -25.46
C GLY A 44 7.29 29.58 -25.22
N GLY A 45 6.51 30.10 -24.28
CA GLY A 45 5.08 29.84 -24.22
C GLY A 45 4.59 29.46 -22.83
N PRO A 46 3.90 30.37 -22.11
CA PRO A 46 3.07 30.05 -20.94
C PRO A 46 2.18 28.82 -21.15
N MET A 47 1.83 28.54 -22.41
CA MET A 47 1.08 27.36 -22.84
C MET A 47 1.78 26.02 -22.56
N SER A 48 3.12 25.94 -22.69
CA SER A 48 3.89 24.71 -22.41
C SER A 48 3.90 24.38 -20.91
N GLN A 49 4.00 25.42 -20.08
CA GLN A 49 3.91 25.30 -18.62
C GLN A 49 2.49 24.95 -18.17
N LEU A 50 1.47 25.56 -18.80
CA LEU A 50 0.07 25.25 -18.54
C LEU A 50 -0.25 23.79 -18.93
N ALA A 51 0.21 23.34 -20.10
CA ALA A 51 0.05 21.96 -20.54
C ALA A 51 0.72 20.96 -19.57
N PHE A 52 1.92 21.29 -19.10
CA PHE A 52 2.62 20.50 -18.09
C PHE A 52 1.84 20.44 -16.76
N LEU A 53 1.34 21.58 -16.27
CA LEU A 53 0.53 21.65 -15.04
C LEU A 53 -0.79 20.88 -15.16
N MET A 54 -1.46 20.96 -16.31
CA MET A 54 -2.71 20.23 -16.57
C MET A 54 -2.48 18.72 -16.61
N LEU A 55 -1.41 18.25 -17.26
CA LEU A 55 -1.06 16.82 -17.27
C LEU A 55 -0.66 16.30 -15.90
N ALA A 56 0.12 17.09 -15.16
CA ALA A 56 0.45 16.84 -13.77
C ALA A 56 -0.82 16.70 -12.90
N LEU A 57 -1.79 17.61 -13.07
CA LEU A 57 -3.06 17.57 -12.36
C LEU A 57 -3.88 16.32 -12.71
N VAL A 58 -4.03 16.00 -14.00
CA VAL A 58 -4.75 14.81 -14.47
C VAL A 58 -4.12 13.53 -13.90
N GLY A 59 -2.79 13.40 -13.96
CA GLY A 59 -2.10 12.25 -13.37
C GLY A 59 -2.33 12.11 -11.86
N GLN A 60 -2.40 13.23 -11.13
CA GLN A 60 -2.74 13.21 -9.70
C GLN A 60 -4.19 12.82 -9.44
N MET A 61 -5.12 13.33 -10.25
CA MET A 61 -6.56 13.00 -10.16
C MET A 61 -6.79 11.52 -10.40
N GLU A 62 -6.20 10.93 -11.44
CA GLU A 62 -6.34 9.51 -11.74
C GLU A 62 -5.82 8.63 -10.61
N ARG A 63 -4.65 8.96 -10.04
CA ARG A 63 -4.11 8.24 -8.86
C ARG A 63 -5.06 8.29 -7.67
N THR A 64 -5.67 9.46 -7.44
CA THR A 64 -6.63 9.67 -6.34
C THR A 64 -7.89 8.85 -6.57
N TYR A 65 -8.49 8.94 -7.76
CA TYR A 65 -9.71 8.19 -8.11
C TYR A 65 -9.50 6.67 -8.19
N ALA A 66 -8.30 6.21 -8.55
CA ALA A 66 -7.97 4.79 -8.47
C ALA A 66 -7.92 4.32 -7.01
N ALA A 67 -7.32 5.11 -6.11
CA ALA A 67 -7.27 4.81 -4.68
C ALA A 67 -8.66 4.83 -4.03
N GLU A 68 -9.51 5.80 -4.37
CA GLU A 68 -10.89 5.89 -3.91
C GLU A 68 -11.73 4.69 -4.37
N ARG A 69 -11.64 4.31 -5.65
CA ARG A 69 -12.30 3.11 -6.18
C ARG A 69 -11.85 1.84 -5.45
N ALA A 70 -10.56 1.69 -5.20
CA ALA A 70 -10.03 0.56 -4.44
C ALA A 70 -10.53 0.56 -2.99
N ALA A 71 -10.61 1.72 -2.34
CA ALA A 71 -11.15 1.86 -1.00
C ALA A 71 -12.63 1.49 -0.95
N HIS A 72 -13.43 1.98 -1.89
CA HIS A 72 -14.86 1.64 -2.01
C HIS A 72 -15.05 0.14 -2.25
N ALA A 73 -14.29 -0.46 -3.17
CA ALA A 73 -14.34 -1.90 -3.41
C ALA A 73 -13.99 -2.72 -2.17
N ARG A 74 -12.99 -2.30 -1.38
CA ARG A 74 -12.65 -2.93 -0.09
C ARG A 74 -13.76 -2.78 0.93
N ALA A 75 -14.40 -1.62 1.02
CA ALA A 75 -15.52 -1.37 1.93
C ALA A 75 -16.71 -2.29 1.62
N VAL A 76 -17.11 -2.37 0.34
CA VAL A 76 -18.19 -3.26 -0.12
C VAL A 76 -17.84 -4.74 0.15
N ALA A 77 -16.61 -5.16 -0.16
CA ALA A 77 -16.17 -6.53 0.12
C ALA A 77 -16.21 -6.86 1.62
N THR A 78 -15.81 -5.91 2.47
CA THR A 78 -15.83 -6.07 3.93
C THR A 78 -17.26 -6.14 4.46
N ALA A 79 -18.16 -5.30 3.95
CA ALA A 79 -19.59 -5.35 4.29
C ALA A 79 -20.24 -6.70 3.89
N ASN A 80 -19.78 -7.30 2.78
CA ASN A 80 -20.20 -8.63 2.34
C ASN A 80 -19.49 -9.78 3.09
N GLY A 81 -18.78 -9.49 4.18
CA GLY A 81 -18.13 -10.51 5.02
C GLY A 81 -16.83 -11.09 4.46
N ARG A 82 -16.29 -10.53 3.36
CA ARG A 82 -15.01 -10.99 2.82
C ARG A 82 -13.87 -10.58 3.75
N ARG A 83 -13.21 -11.55 4.38
CA ARG A 83 -11.97 -11.32 5.13
C ARG A 83 -10.89 -10.74 4.21
N THR A 84 -10.37 -9.59 4.59
CA THR A 84 -9.21 -8.97 3.95
C THR A 84 -7.92 -9.37 4.68
N GLY A 85 -6.79 -9.35 3.97
CA GLY A 85 -5.48 -9.71 4.53
C GLY A 85 -5.12 -11.20 4.40
N ARG A 86 -4.05 -11.60 5.10
CA ARG A 86 -3.52 -12.97 5.05
C ARG A 86 -4.54 -13.95 5.66
N PRO A 87 -4.93 -15.03 4.96
CA PRO A 87 -5.76 -16.07 5.54
C PRO A 87 -5.15 -16.62 6.84
N SER A 88 -6.00 -16.92 7.82
CA SER A 88 -5.55 -17.63 9.03
C SER A 88 -5.08 -19.02 8.61
N VAL A 89 -3.84 -19.36 8.96
CA VAL A 89 -3.30 -20.73 8.81
C VAL A 89 -3.66 -21.59 10.04
N VAL A 90 -4.28 -20.99 11.05
CA VAL A 90 -4.71 -21.68 12.27
C VAL A 90 -6.10 -22.24 12.01
N ASP A 91 -6.20 -23.55 12.12
CA ASP A 91 -7.46 -24.28 12.06
C ASP A 91 -8.24 -24.12 13.38
N ALA A 92 -9.56 -23.98 13.30
CA ALA A 92 -10.41 -23.68 14.46
C ALA A 92 -10.39 -24.85 15.47
N ASP A 93 -10.47 -26.08 14.98
CA ASP A 93 -10.49 -27.29 15.80
C ASP A 93 -9.15 -27.46 16.54
N THR A 94 -8.04 -27.19 15.87
CA THR A 94 -6.71 -27.22 16.53
C THR A 94 -6.58 -26.17 17.63
N LEU A 95 -7.23 -25.01 17.48
CA LEU A 95 -7.21 -23.97 18.50
C LEU A 95 -8.11 -24.31 19.69
N GLU A 96 -9.27 -24.92 19.44
CA GLU A 96 -10.15 -25.43 20.49
C GLU A 96 -9.46 -26.54 21.29
N HIS A 97 -8.81 -27.49 20.61
CA HIS A 97 -8.00 -28.52 21.26
C HIS A 97 -6.88 -27.92 22.11
N ALA A 98 -6.20 -26.89 21.61
CA ALA A 98 -5.19 -26.16 22.38
C ALA A 98 -5.76 -25.48 23.63
N ALA A 99 -6.98 -24.94 23.55
CA ALA A 99 -7.67 -24.30 24.67
C ALA A 99 -8.06 -25.31 25.75
N LEU A 100 -8.58 -26.47 25.37
CA LEU A 100 -8.90 -27.57 26.29
C LEU A 100 -7.65 -28.08 27.02
N LEU A 101 -6.54 -28.29 26.28
CA LEU A 101 -5.27 -28.68 26.89
C LEU A 101 -4.78 -27.63 27.89
N ARG A 102 -4.96 -26.34 27.59
CA ARG A 102 -4.59 -25.27 28.51
C ARG A 102 -5.47 -25.24 29.75
N ALA A 103 -6.77 -25.47 29.62
CA ALA A 103 -7.71 -25.58 30.74
C ALA A 103 -7.37 -26.77 31.65
N SER A 104 -6.93 -27.89 31.07
CA SER A 104 -6.45 -29.07 31.82
C SER A 104 -5.11 -28.87 32.54
N GLY A 105 -4.50 -27.67 32.44
CA GLY A 105 -3.25 -27.33 33.12
C GLY A 105 -1.97 -27.66 32.33
N SER A 106 -2.07 -28.08 31.07
CA SER A 106 -0.90 -28.34 30.23
C SER A 106 -0.08 -27.06 29.99
N THR A 107 1.24 -27.19 30.01
CA THR A 107 2.15 -26.07 29.70
C THR A 107 2.13 -25.72 28.23
N ILE A 108 2.52 -24.49 27.88
CA ILE A 108 2.60 -24.05 26.47
C ILE A 108 3.50 -24.95 25.63
N SER A 109 4.59 -25.46 26.21
CA SER A 109 5.49 -26.38 25.49
C SER A 109 4.83 -27.72 25.17
N GLN A 110 4.02 -28.25 26.08
CA GLN A 110 3.26 -29.48 25.85
C GLN A 110 2.16 -29.25 24.80
N ILE A 111 1.49 -28.10 24.84
CA ILE A 111 0.45 -27.75 23.87
C ILE A 111 1.06 -27.61 22.47
N THR A 112 2.22 -26.95 22.33
CA THR A 112 2.91 -26.86 21.03
C THR A 112 3.29 -28.23 20.47
N ALA A 113 3.73 -29.15 21.33
CA ALA A 113 4.12 -30.50 20.91
C ALA A 113 2.90 -31.32 20.44
N LYS A 114 1.74 -31.16 21.08
CA LYS A 114 0.51 -31.91 20.75
C LYS A 114 -0.26 -31.32 19.57
N THR A 115 -0.22 -30.00 19.37
CA THR A 115 -1.04 -29.30 18.36
C THR A 115 -0.25 -28.89 17.12
N GLY A 116 1.08 -28.91 17.16
CA GLY A 116 1.94 -28.40 16.08
C GLY A 116 1.91 -26.87 15.90
N LEU A 117 1.12 -26.16 16.70
CA LEU A 117 1.04 -24.70 16.68
C LEU A 117 2.30 -24.09 17.30
N LYS A 118 2.80 -22.99 16.72
CA LYS A 118 3.94 -22.25 17.29
C LYS A 118 3.52 -21.50 18.56
N ARG A 119 4.46 -21.32 19.50
CA ARG A 119 4.24 -20.56 20.75
C ARG A 119 3.62 -19.18 20.50
N THR A 120 4.11 -18.45 19.49
CA THR A 120 3.60 -17.12 19.12
C THR A 120 2.14 -17.14 18.68
N THR A 121 1.72 -18.18 17.96
CA THR A 121 0.32 -18.39 17.59
C THR A 121 -0.53 -18.66 18.84
N LEU A 122 -0.07 -19.55 19.72
CA LEU A 122 -0.76 -19.87 20.96
C LEU A 122 -0.95 -18.63 21.85
N TYR A 123 0.07 -17.80 22.04
CA TYR A 123 -0.06 -16.55 22.83
C TYR A 123 -0.99 -15.51 22.21
N ARG A 124 -1.11 -15.48 20.87
CA ARG A 124 -2.00 -14.54 20.18
C ARG A 124 -3.48 -14.96 20.29
N HIS A 125 -3.75 -16.25 20.38
CA HIS A 125 -5.12 -16.79 20.27
C HIS A 125 -5.68 -17.37 21.58
N LEU A 126 -4.85 -17.77 22.54
CA LEU A 126 -5.32 -18.28 23.83
C LEU A 126 -5.42 -17.16 24.88
N PRO A 127 -6.48 -17.14 25.70
CA PRO A 127 -6.61 -16.17 26.77
C PRO A 127 -5.50 -16.34 27.85
N PRO A 128 -5.21 -15.27 28.62
CA PRO A 128 -4.38 -15.38 29.82
C PRO A 128 -4.91 -16.46 30.76
N ARG A 129 -4.03 -17.16 31.48
CA ARG A 129 -4.49 -18.10 32.52
C ARG A 129 -5.17 -17.26 33.61
N ALA A 130 -6.40 -17.58 33.98
CA ALA A 130 -7.04 -16.98 35.15
C ALA A 130 -6.13 -17.20 36.36
N ALA A 131 -5.92 -16.15 37.17
CA ALA A 131 -5.14 -16.26 38.38
C ALA A 131 -5.82 -17.28 39.32
N PRO A 132 -5.05 -18.11 40.04
CA PRO A 132 -5.64 -18.91 41.11
C PRO A 132 -6.22 -17.97 42.18
N GLU A 133 -7.44 -18.25 42.62
CA GLU A 133 -8.02 -17.65 43.84
C GLU A 133 -7.24 -18.09 45.09
#